data_AF-A0A0A0I2S4-F1
#
_entry.id   AF-A0A0A0I2S4-F1
#
_cell.length_a   1.000
_cell.length_b   1.000
_cell.length_c   1.000
_cell.angle_alpha   90.00
_cell.angle_beta   90.00
_cell.angle_gamma   90.00
#
_symmetry.space_group_name_H-M   'P 1'
#
loop_
_entity.id
_entity.type
_entity.pdbx_description
1 polymer ?
#
loop_
_entity_poly.entity_id
_entity_poly.type
_entity_poly.pdbx_seq_one_letter_code
_entity_poly.pdbx_strand_id
1 'polypeptide(L)'
;MKKKKCLSAVLFDIGLVSTLSISASAYSLIGKCNGVGCEAQLNVSGNKFRAGTYASQTMAKISVTLDGESEWWADKDIQQNKKEAYTYATIKTLNAWSTHHADNNRGDDFNRSIGYQNGNFFRK
;
A
#
# COMPACT_ATOMS: atom_id res chain seq x y z
N MET A 1 -8.30 -8.98 57.78
CA MET A 1 -8.44 -9.56 56.43
C MET A 1 -8.91 -8.48 55.46
N LYS A 2 -7.99 -7.79 54.78
CA LYS A 2 -8.32 -6.84 53.68
C LYS A 2 -7.17 -6.86 52.66
N LYS A 3 -7.53 -6.73 51.38
CA LYS A 3 -6.69 -6.46 50.19
C LYS A 3 -6.06 -7.68 49.47
N LYS A 4 -6.87 -8.34 48.63
CA LYS A 4 -6.40 -9.10 47.44
C LYS A 4 -7.42 -9.01 46.31
N LYS A 5 -7.64 -7.83 45.72
CA LYS A 5 -8.41 -7.65 44.46
C LYS A 5 -7.97 -6.35 43.78
N CYS A 6 -6.79 -6.32 43.16
CA CYS A 6 -6.38 -5.23 42.24
C CYS A 6 -5.13 -5.62 41.42
N LEU A 7 -5.04 -6.86 40.94
CA LEU A 7 -3.90 -7.26 40.07
C LEU A 7 -4.32 -7.87 38.71
N SER A 8 -5.62 -7.94 38.41
CA SER A 8 -6.10 -8.55 37.16
C SER A 8 -6.57 -7.53 36.12
N ALA A 9 -6.77 -6.26 36.49
CA ALA A 9 -7.16 -5.22 35.54
C ALA A 9 -5.99 -4.75 34.66
N VAL A 10 -4.76 -4.72 35.22
CA VAL A 10 -3.57 -4.27 34.47
C VAL A 10 -3.13 -5.27 33.40
N LEU A 11 -3.47 -6.56 33.55
CA LEU A 11 -3.13 -7.59 32.56
C LEU A 11 -4.13 -7.67 31.39
N PHE A 12 -5.33 -7.10 31.54
CA PHE A 12 -6.30 -7.01 30.43
C PHE A 12 -6.05 -5.79 29.54
N ASP A 13 -5.43 -4.73 30.04
CA ASP A 13 -5.13 -3.54 29.24
C ASP A 13 -3.93 -3.75 28.29
N ILE A 14 -2.98 -4.62 28.63
CA ILE A 14 -1.83 -4.90 27.74
C ILE A 14 -2.26 -5.77 26.55
N GLY A 15 -3.23 -6.67 26.74
CA GLY A 15 -3.75 -7.53 25.68
C GLY A 15 -4.61 -6.81 24.63
N LEU A 16 -5.26 -5.70 25.01
CA LEU A 16 -6.13 -4.93 24.10
C LEU A 16 -5.37 -3.82 23.34
N VAL A 17 -4.22 -3.35 23.81
CA VAL A 17 -3.42 -2.36 23.08
C VAL A 17 -2.60 -3.01 21.95
N SER A 18 -2.42 -4.34 21.98
CA SER A 18 -1.86 -5.11 20.85
C SER A 18 -2.81 -5.26 19.66
N THR A 19 -4.08 -4.84 19.76
CA THR A 19 -4.87 -4.48 18.57
C THR A 19 -4.39 -3.13 18.04
N LEU A 20 -3.16 -3.17 17.53
CA LEU A 20 -2.42 -2.11 16.86
C LEU A 20 -3.34 -1.26 15.98
N SER A 21 -3.67 -0.08 16.47
CA SER A 21 -4.08 1.06 15.67
C SER A 21 -2.91 1.45 14.78
N ILE A 22 -2.74 0.75 13.66
CA ILE A 22 -1.87 1.19 12.58
C ILE A 22 -2.50 2.45 12.02
N SER A 23 -1.89 3.59 12.36
CA SER A 23 -2.22 4.87 11.76
C SER A 23 -2.06 4.77 10.24
N ALA A 24 -2.94 5.44 9.51
CA ALA A 24 -2.84 5.48 8.05
C ALA A 24 -1.45 6.00 7.67
N SER A 25 -0.74 5.24 6.83
CA SER A 25 0.58 5.63 6.33
C SER A 25 0.67 5.43 4.82
N ALA A 26 1.55 6.19 4.18
CA ALA A 26 1.70 6.23 2.74
C ALA A 26 3.17 6.41 2.37
N TYR A 27 3.56 5.82 1.25
CA TYR A 27 4.89 6.00 0.67
C TYR A 27 4.78 6.17 -0.84
N SER A 28 5.58 7.08 -1.39
CA SER A 28 5.59 7.35 -2.82
C SER A 28 6.98 7.35 -3.43
N LEU A 29 7.04 6.91 -4.68
CA LEU A 29 8.22 6.97 -5.55
C LEU A 29 7.87 7.80 -6.78
N ILE A 30 8.52 8.95 -6.93
CA ILE A 30 8.30 9.88 -8.04
C ILE A 30 9.38 9.65 -9.11
N GLY A 31 9.02 9.84 -10.38
CA GLY A 31 9.93 9.74 -11.52
C GLY A 31 9.37 10.39 -12.78
N LYS A 32 9.95 10.03 -13.92
CA LYS A 32 9.51 10.47 -15.24
C LYS A 32 9.53 9.31 -16.23
N CYS A 33 8.69 9.38 -17.25
CA CYS A 33 8.65 8.53 -18.44
C CYS A 33 8.67 9.47 -19.66
N ASN A 34 9.82 9.57 -20.33
CA ASN A 34 10.12 10.52 -21.39
C ASN A 34 9.60 11.95 -21.13
N GLY A 35 9.99 12.53 -19.98
CA GLY A 35 9.60 13.88 -19.57
C GLY A 35 8.20 14.01 -18.96
N VAL A 36 7.34 13.00 -19.07
CA VAL A 36 6.04 12.95 -18.36
C VAL A 36 6.29 12.58 -16.89
N GLY A 37 5.77 13.37 -15.96
CA GLY A 37 5.91 13.09 -14.53
C GLY A 37 5.04 11.91 -14.11
N CYS A 38 5.62 10.96 -13.38
CA CYS A 38 4.93 9.76 -12.91
C CYS A 38 5.17 9.54 -11.41
N GLU A 39 4.18 8.98 -10.72
CA GLU A 39 4.22 8.69 -9.29
C GLU A 39 3.64 7.31 -9.00
N ALA A 40 4.36 6.51 -8.22
CA ALA A 40 3.88 5.29 -7.60
C ALA A 40 3.56 5.58 -6.12
N GLN A 41 2.41 5.14 -5.62
CA GLN A 41 2.00 5.29 -4.22
C GLN A 41 1.55 3.95 -3.65
N LEU A 42 1.95 3.64 -2.41
CA LEU A 42 1.40 2.56 -1.60
C LEU A 42 0.94 3.13 -0.26
N ASN A 43 -0.33 2.94 0.07
CA ASN A 43 -0.94 3.39 1.30
C ASN A 43 -1.45 2.18 2.10
N VAL A 44 -1.34 2.24 3.42
CA VAL A 44 -1.85 1.24 4.35
C VAL A 44 -2.71 1.89 5.43
N SER A 45 -3.83 1.25 5.75
CA SER A 45 -4.71 1.61 6.87
C SER A 45 -5.24 0.34 7.51
N GLY A 46 -4.79 0.04 8.73
CA GLY A 46 -4.99 -1.28 9.33
C GLY A 46 -4.40 -2.38 8.45
N ASN A 47 -5.23 -3.29 7.97
CA ASN A 47 -4.86 -4.38 7.07
C ASN A 47 -5.29 -4.15 5.61
N LYS A 48 -5.71 -2.92 5.28
CA LYS A 48 -6.10 -2.52 3.94
C LYS A 48 -4.96 -1.78 3.27
N PHE A 49 -4.62 -2.20 2.06
CA PHE A 49 -3.63 -1.57 1.20
C PHE A 49 -4.29 -0.96 -0.02
N ARG A 50 -3.73 0.16 -0.48
CA ARG A 50 -4.05 0.81 -1.74
C ARG A 50 -2.77 1.09 -2.49
N ALA A 51 -2.65 0.61 -3.71
CA ALA A 51 -1.55 0.95 -4.61
C ALA A 51 -2.07 1.79 -5.78
N GLY A 52 -1.32 2.80 -6.20
CA GLY A 52 -1.66 3.65 -7.33
C GLY A 52 -0.46 4.05 -8.17
N THR A 53 -0.66 4.13 -9.48
CA THR A 53 0.27 4.71 -10.45
C THR A 53 -0.43 5.91 -11.08
N TYR A 54 0.20 7.08 -11.07
CA TYR A 54 -0.34 8.33 -11.60
C TYR A 54 0.65 8.96 -12.58
N ALA A 55 0.14 9.59 -13.64
CA ALA A 55 0.92 10.34 -14.61
C ALA A 55 0.32 11.73 -14.83
N SER A 56 1.17 12.74 -15.01
CA SER A 56 0.71 14.12 -15.25
C SER A 56 0.05 14.29 -16.64
N GLN A 57 0.28 13.36 -17.56
CA GLN A 57 -0.29 13.32 -18.90
C GLN A 57 -0.80 11.93 -19.27
N THR A 58 -1.55 11.87 -20.35
CA THR A 58 -2.10 10.65 -20.94
C THR A 58 -0.98 9.71 -21.41
N MET A 59 -0.97 8.50 -20.87
CA MET A 59 -0.07 7.40 -21.18
C MET A 59 -0.72 6.42 -22.16
N ALA A 60 0.10 5.64 -22.86
CA ALA A 60 -0.36 4.56 -23.72
C ALA A 60 -0.78 3.35 -22.87
N LYS A 61 0.03 3.04 -21.85
CA LYS A 61 -0.21 1.98 -20.87
C LYS A 61 0.08 2.49 -19.47
N ILE A 62 -0.81 2.17 -18.55
CA ILE A 62 -0.61 2.38 -17.13
C ILE A 62 -1.24 1.21 -16.38
N SER A 63 -0.51 0.68 -15.41
CA SER A 63 -0.95 -0.46 -14.61
C SER A 63 -0.33 -0.43 -13.23
N VAL A 64 -1.00 -1.10 -12.32
CA VAL A 64 -0.52 -1.37 -10.98
C VAL A 64 -0.95 -2.77 -10.59
N THR A 65 -0.07 -3.50 -9.93
CA THR A 65 -0.42 -4.76 -9.25
C THR A 65 -0.16 -4.58 -7.77
N LEU A 66 -0.97 -5.25 -6.96
CA LEU A 66 -0.84 -5.29 -5.52
C LEU A 66 -1.05 -6.73 -5.09
N ASP A 67 0.00 -7.30 -4.51
CA ASP A 67 0.07 -8.69 -4.09
C ASP A 67 0.33 -8.71 -2.59
N GLY A 68 -0.54 -9.39 -1.84
CA GLY A 68 -0.31 -9.71 -0.43
C GLY A 68 0.30 -11.10 -0.28
N GLU A 69 0.98 -11.36 0.84
CA GLU A 69 1.28 -12.74 1.21
C GLU A 69 -0.04 -13.49 1.48
N SER A 70 -0.42 -14.37 0.54
CA SER A 70 -1.45 -15.42 0.67
C SER A 70 -2.88 -15.13 0.19
N GLU A 71 -3.20 -13.99 -0.45
CA GLU A 71 -4.56 -13.72 -0.93
C GLU A 71 -4.59 -12.81 -2.17
N TRP A 72 -5.09 -13.34 -3.30
CA TRP A 72 -5.38 -12.57 -4.50
C TRP A 72 -6.81 -12.04 -4.42
N TRP A 73 -6.96 -10.76 -4.04
CA TRP A 73 -8.24 -10.05 -4.17
C TRP A 73 -7.98 -8.66 -4.73
N ALA A 74 -8.19 -8.50 -6.04
CA ALA A 74 -8.43 -7.19 -6.61
C ALA A 74 -9.90 -6.84 -6.32
N ASP A 75 -10.16 -6.14 -5.23
CA ASP A 75 -11.52 -5.67 -4.96
C ASP A 75 -11.87 -4.57 -5.98
N LYS A 76 -13.01 -4.78 -6.62
CA LYS A 76 -13.52 -4.11 -7.81
C LYS A 76 -13.72 -2.60 -7.60
N ASP A 77 -12.67 -1.83 -7.82
CA ASP A 77 -12.77 -0.41 -8.20
C ASP A 77 -11.54 -0.02 -9.02
N ILE A 78 -11.38 -0.64 -10.19
CA ILE A 78 -10.30 -0.31 -11.12
C ILE A 78 -10.74 0.93 -11.90
N GLN A 79 -10.40 2.14 -11.45
CA GLN A 79 -10.26 3.22 -12.43
C GLN A 79 -8.88 3.06 -13.07
N GLN A 80 -8.91 2.47 -14.27
CA GLN A 80 -7.80 2.47 -15.19
C GLN A 80 -8.20 3.38 -16.33
N ASN A 81 -7.64 4.59 -16.34
CA ASN A 81 -7.69 5.44 -17.51
C ASN A 81 -6.27 5.68 -17.99
N LYS A 82 -6.09 6.56 -18.96
CA LYS A 82 -4.76 6.81 -19.52
C LYS A 82 -3.84 7.60 -18.57
N LYS A 83 -4.31 8.14 -17.45
CA LYS A 83 -3.51 8.94 -16.51
C LYS A 83 -3.33 8.27 -15.14
N GLU A 84 -4.20 7.35 -14.77
CA GLU A 84 -4.13 6.68 -13.47
C GLU A 84 -4.54 5.20 -13.57
N ALA A 85 -3.92 4.39 -12.71
CA ALA A 85 -4.34 3.04 -12.39
C ALA A 85 -4.17 2.82 -10.89
N TYR A 86 -5.22 2.39 -10.18
CA TYR A 86 -5.14 2.06 -8.77
C TYR A 86 -5.81 0.73 -8.45
N THR A 87 -5.41 0.11 -7.35
CA THR A 87 -5.97 -1.14 -6.82
C THR A 87 -5.98 -1.12 -5.30
N TYR A 88 -6.90 -1.88 -4.71
CA TYR A 88 -7.04 -2.04 -3.27
C TYR A 88 -7.09 -3.52 -2.91
N ALA A 89 -6.52 -3.86 -1.76
CA ALA A 89 -6.61 -5.21 -1.20
C ALA A 89 -6.71 -5.12 0.32
N THR A 90 -7.57 -5.96 0.91
CA THR A 90 -7.51 -6.27 2.34
C THR A 90 -6.69 -7.55 2.48
N ILE A 91 -5.62 -7.54 3.26
CA ILE A 91 -4.74 -8.70 3.41
C ILE A 91 -4.69 -9.16 4.86
N LYS A 92 -4.34 -10.44 5.09
CA LYS A 92 -4.27 -11.03 6.42
C LYS A 92 -3.00 -10.66 7.19
N THR A 93 -1.91 -10.42 6.48
CA THR A 93 -0.60 -10.07 7.04
C THR A 93 -0.31 -8.60 6.84
N LEU A 94 0.64 -8.03 7.57
CA LEU A 94 1.13 -6.66 7.34
C LEU A 94 2.25 -6.62 6.29
N ASN A 95 2.18 -7.50 5.30
CA ASN A 95 3.18 -7.67 4.26
C ASN A 95 2.51 -7.53 2.90
N ALA A 96 2.86 -6.48 2.18
CA ALA A 96 2.32 -6.19 0.86
C ALA A 96 3.42 -5.82 -0.13
N TRP A 97 3.17 -6.14 -1.39
CA TRP A 97 4.02 -5.86 -2.52
C TRP A 97 3.23 -5.15 -3.61
N SER A 98 3.71 -4.03 -4.13
CA SER A 98 3.10 -3.38 -5.30
C SER A 98 4.09 -3.13 -6.42
N THR A 99 3.64 -3.36 -7.66
CA THR A 99 4.38 -3.00 -8.87
C THR A 99 3.61 -1.95 -9.65
N HIS A 100 4.33 -0.97 -10.18
CA HIS A 100 3.78 0.23 -10.81
C HIS A 100 4.44 0.42 -12.16
N HIS A 101 3.63 0.58 -13.20
CA HIS A 101 4.11 0.72 -14.57
C HIS A 101 3.33 1.83 -15.28
N ALA A 102 4.06 2.72 -15.96
CA ALA A 102 3.50 3.65 -16.93
C ALA A 102 4.44 3.81 -18.14
N ASP A 103 3.87 3.77 -19.34
CA ASP A 103 4.56 3.82 -20.62
C ASP A 103 3.76 4.67 -21.61
N ASN A 104 4.44 5.55 -22.33
CA ASN A 104 3.87 6.45 -23.34
C ASN A 104 4.28 6.11 -24.78
N ASN A 105 4.95 4.98 -25.01
CA ASN A 105 5.50 4.51 -26.28
C ASN A 105 6.49 5.48 -26.94
N ARG A 106 7.19 6.31 -26.15
CA ARG A 106 8.14 7.30 -26.69
C ARG A 106 9.55 7.14 -26.14
N GLY A 107 9.87 6.07 -25.43
CA GLY A 107 11.19 5.88 -24.84
C GLY A 107 11.19 4.97 -23.62
N ASP A 108 11.70 5.49 -22.51
CA ASP A 108 11.82 4.80 -21.22
C ASP A 108 10.47 4.65 -20.51
N ASP A 109 10.37 3.65 -19.64
CA ASP A 109 9.19 3.39 -18.84
C ASP A 109 9.36 3.84 -17.40
N PHE A 110 8.27 4.30 -16.79
CA PHE A 110 8.20 4.43 -15.35
C PHE A 110 7.87 3.06 -14.74
N ASN A 111 8.88 2.37 -14.20
CA ASN A 111 8.75 1.10 -13.50
C ASN A 111 9.21 1.23 -12.04
N ARG A 112 8.30 1.13 -11.09
CA ARG A 112 8.58 1.27 -9.64
C ARG A 112 7.86 0.21 -8.83
N SER A 113 8.40 -0.02 -7.65
CA SER A 113 8.13 -1.22 -6.89
C SER A 113 8.29 -0.86 -5.41
N ILE A 114 7.17 -0.96 -4.67
CA ILE A 114 7.08 -0.54 -3.25
C ILE A 114 6.66 -1.76 -2.43
N GLY A 115 7.42 -2.03 -1.37
CA GLY A 115 7.09 -3.04 -0.38
C GLY A 115 6.71 -2.41 0.94
N TYR A 116 5.85 -3.11 1.69
CA TYR A 116 5.59 -2.83 3.09
C TYR A 116 5.74 -4.12 3.88
N GLN A 117 6.58 -4.09 4.91
CA GLN A 117 6.83 -5.25 5.77
C GLN A 117 7.09 -4.76 7.20
N ASN A 118 6.42 -5.38 8.17
CA ASN A 118 6.63 -5.12 9.60
C ASN A 118 6.65 -3.62 9.97
N GLY A 119 5.72 -2.84 9.43
CA GLY A 119 5.61 -1.41 9.75
C GLY A 119 6.42 -0.46 8.86
N ASN A 120 7.27 -0.97 7.96
CA ASN A 120 8.22 -0.16 7.21
C ASN A 120 8.02 -0.30 5.70
N PHE A 121 8.13 0.83 5.00
CA PHE A 121 8.17 0.88 3.54
C PHE A 121 9.60 0.69 3.03
N PHE A 122 9.73 0.03 1.89
CA PHE A 122 11.02 -0.11 1.21
C PHE A 122 10.85 -0.15 -0.31
N ARG A 123 11.92 0.20 -1.02
CA ARG A 123 12.02 0.01 -2.46
C ARG A 123 12.59 -1.37 -2.76
N LYS A 124 12.09 -2.00 -3.82
CA LYS A 124 12.70 -3.20 -4.41
C LYS A 124 13.33 -2.86 -5.76
#